data_AF-A0A661SG01-F1
#
_entry.id   AF-A0A661SG01-F1
#
_cell.length_a   1.000
_cell.length_b   1.000
_cell.length_c   1.000
_cell.angle_alpha   90.00
_cell.angle_beta   90.00
_cell.angle_gamma   90.00
#
_symmetry.space_group_name_H-M   'P 1'
#
loop_
_entity.id
_entity.type
_entity.pdbx_description
1 polymer ?
#
loop_
_entity_poly.entity_id
_entity_poly.type
_entity_poly.pdbx_seq_one_letter_code
_entity_poly.pdbx_strand_id
1 'polypeptide(L)' 'MNFIIETEKEDDGRLICEILEIPCAMAYGKTGNEAVAKTQSLALRILADRI' A
#
# COMPACT_ATOMS: atom_id res chain seq x y z
N MET A 1 14.69 -2.82 2.39
CA MET A 1 14.14 -2.08 1.24
C MET A 1 13.32 -0.93 1.80
N ASN A 2 13.56 0.31 1.37
CA ASN A 2 12.72 1.44 1.74
C ASN A 2 11.88 1.78 0.52
N PHE A 3 10.56 1.61 0.62
CA PHE A 3 9.62 2.00 -0.40
C PHE A 3 8.99 3.34 -0.04
N ILE A 4 8.82 4.21 -1.02
CA ILE A 4 8.01 5.43 -0.85
C ILE A 4 6.54 5.02 -0.90
N ILE A 5 5.82 5.27 0.20
CA ILE A 5 4.40 5.01 0.32
C ILE A 5 3.66 6.34 0.29
N GLU A 6 2.81 6.53 -0.71
CA GLU A 6 1.84 7.62 -0.71
C GLU A 6 0.55 7.17 -0.04
N THR A 7 -0.05 8.08 0.72
CA THR A 7 -1.32 7.85 1.41
C THR A 7 -2.26 8.97 1.03
N GLU A 8 -3.37 8.61 0.40
CA GLU A 8 -4.42 9.54 0.02
C GLU A 8 -5.68 9.24 0.85
N LYS A 9 -6.40 10.31 1.20
CA LYS A 9 -7.65 10.22 1.94
C LYS A 9 -8.79 10.54 0.99
N GLU A 10 -9.68 9.57 0.86
CA GLU A 10 -10.88 9.69 0.06
C GLU A 10 -11.93 10.54 0.76
N ASP A 11 -12.85 11.10 -0.03
CA ASP A 11 -13.97 11.93 0.45
C ASP A 11 -14.92 11.17 1.40
N ASP A 12 -14.94 9.84 1.31
CA ASP A 12 -15.71 8.96 2.20
C ASP A 12 -15.02 8.66 3.54
N GLY A 13 -13.81 9.20 3.73
CA GLY A 13 -12.99 9.03 4.93
C GLY A 13 -12.11 7.78 4.93
N ARG A 14 -12.13 6.96 3.87
CA ARG A 14 -11.18 5.85 3.71
C ARG A 14 -9.79 6.38 3.38
N LEU A 15 -8.78 5.59 3.74
CA LEU A 15 -7.40 5.85 3.35
C LEU A 15 -6.99 4.81 2.33
N ILE A 16 -6.38 5.26 1.26
CA ILE A 16 -5.72 4.42 0.28
C ILE A 16 -4.21 4.64 0.39
N CYS A 17 -3.45 3.56 0.38
CA CYS A 17 -2.00 3.62 0.30
C CYS A 17 -1.52 2.95 -0.97
N GLU A 18 -0.50 3.54 -1.59
CA GLU A 18 0.16 3.02 -2.79
C GLU A 18 1.69 3.08 -2.62
N ILE A 19 2.40 2.08 -3.14
CA ILE A 19 3.86 2.13 -3.28
C ILE A 19 4.23 2.62 -4.67
N LEU A 20 4.90 3.77 -4.77
CA LEU A 20 5.27 4.37 -6.06
C LEU A 20 6.14 3.47 -6.94
N GLU A 21 7.01 2.66 -6.33
CA GLU A 21 7.90 1.73 -7.05
C GLU A 21 7.17 0.47 -7.54
N ILE A 22 6.01 0.18 -6.97
CA ILE A 22 5.20 -1.01 -7.26
C ILE A 22 3.75 -0.54 -7.33
N PRO A 23 3.32 0.08 -8.44
CA PRO A 23 1.95 0.60 -8.57
C PRO A 23 0.87 -0.49 -8.49
N CYS A 24 1.24 -1.77 -8.63
CA CYS A 24 0.33 -2.89 -8.36
C CYS A 24 0.11 -3.16 -6.86
N ALA A 25 0.89 -2.53 -5.96
CA ALA A 25 0.77 -2.61 -4.52
C ALA A 25 0.02 -1.38 -4.00
N MET A 26 -1.31 -1.49 -4.01
CA MET A 26 -2.23 -0.47 -3.51
C MET A 26 -3.30 -1.13 -2.63
N ALA A 27 -3.58 -0.55 -1.45
CA ALA A 27 -4.58 -1.09 -0.55
C ALA A 27 -5.30 -0.03 0.29
N TYR A 28 -6.57 -0.31 0.60
CA TYR A 28 -7.39 0.52 1.47
C TYR A 28 -7.29 0.09 2.94
N GLY A 29 -7.31 1.08 3.83
CA GLY A 29 -7.41 0.90 5.28
C GLY A 29 -8.31 1.95 5.93
N LYS A 30 -8.78 1.64 7.14
CA LYS A 30 -9.54 2.60 7.96
C LYS A 30 -8.62 3.58 8.70
N THR A 31 -7.34 3.23 8.81
CA THR A 31 -6.28 4.04 9.42
C THR A 31 -5.03 4.01 8.54
N GLY A 32 -4.16 5.01 8.66
CA GLY A 32 -2.92 5.08 7.86
C GLY A 32 -2.04 3.84 8.09
N ASN A 33 -1.88 3.41 9.34
CA ASN A 33 -1.11 2.21 9.66
C ASN A 33 -1.72 0.93 9.05
N GLU A 34 -3.05 0.80 9.02
CA GLU A 34 -3.71 -0.35 8.41
C GLU A 34 -3.52 -0.37 6.89
N ALA A 35 -3.69 0.78 6.23
CA ALA A 35 -3.51 0.92 4.79
C ALA A 35 -2.05 0.64 4.38
N VAL A 36 -1.08 1.17 5.14
CA VAL A 36 0.36 0.90 4.96
C VAL A 36 0.67 -0.58 5.13
N ALA A 37 0.22 -1.22 6.21
CA ALA A 37 0.51 -2.63 6.47
C ALA A 37 -0.05 -3.57 5.40
N LYS A 38 -1.27 -3.29 4.91
CA LYS A 38 -1.87 -4.04 3.80
C LYS A 38 -1.09 -3.85 2.50
N THR A 39 -0.69 -2.62 2.21
CA THR A 39 0.08 -2.27 1.00
C THR A 39 1.46 -2.93 1.01
N GLN A 40 2.15 -2.92 2.15
CA GLN A 40 3.42 -3.63 2.34
C GLN A 40 3.28 -5.14 2.18
N SER A 41 2.22 -5.73 2.71
CA SER A 41 1.94 -7.17 2.55
C SER A 41 1.74 -7.55 1.08
N LEU A 42 1.05 -6.69 0.32
CA LEU A 42 0.86 -6.88 -1.12
C LEU A 42 2.19 -6.79 -1.87
N ALA A 43 3.04 -5.81 -1.54
CA ALA A 43 4.37 -5.66 -2.14
C ALA A 43 5.26 -6.88 -1.88
N LEU A 44 5.27 -7.40 -0.64
CA LEU A 44 6.01 -8.61 -0.30
C LEU A 44 5.51 -9.82 -1.11
N ARG A 45 4.20 -9.95 -1.32
CA ARG A 45 3.64 -11.01 -2.17
C ARG A 45 4.09 -10.87 -3.62
N ILE A 46 4.02 -9.68 -4.20
CA ILE A 46 4.44 -9.42 -5.59
C ILE A 46 5.93 -9.74 -5.78
N LEU A 47 6.76 -9.38 -4.81
CA LEU A 47 8.19 -9.70 -4.84
C LEU A 47 8.43 -11.21 -4.74
N ALA A 48 7.65 -11.91 -3.90
CA ALA A 48 7.74 -13.36 -3.76
C ALA A 48 7.26 -14.12 -5.01
N ASP A 49 6.32 -13.57 -5.79
CA ASP A 49 5.85 -14.20 -7.03
C ASP A 49 6.81 -13.98 -8.22
N ARG A 50 7.86 -13.16 -8.07
CA ARG A 50 8.86 -12.84 -9.12
C ARG A 50 10.13 -13.69 -9.08
N ILE A 51 10.25 -14.61 -8.11
CA ILE A 51 11.37 -15.56 -7.93
C ILE A 51 10.94 -16.97 -8.33
#